data_AF-A0A967UNR7-F1
#
_entry.id   AF-A0A967UNR7-F1
#
_cell.length_a   1.000
_cell.length_b   1.000
_cell.length_c   1.000
_cell.angle_alpha   90.00
_cell.angle_beta   90.00
_cell.angle_gamma   90.00
#
_symmetry.space_group_name_H-M   'P 1'
#
loop_
_entity.id
_entity.type
_entity.pdbx_description
1 polymer ?
#
loop_
_entity_poly.entity_id
_entity_poly.type
_entity_poly.pdbx_seq_one_letter_code
_entity_poly.pdbx_strand_id
1 'polypeptide(L)'
;SSIRAGLAAAASDRVFIALGDQPDIPAGIVEALARHEAPVVVPVYRGVPSNPALVHRAVWDELASITGDRGAAGWFREHPELV
;
A
#
# COMPACT_ATOMS: atom_id res chain seq x y z
N SER A 1 12.35 9.13 1.03
CA SER A 1 11.65 8.38 -0.02
C SER A 1 10.34 9.07 -0.34
N SER A 2 9.81 8.85 -1.53
CA SER A 2 8.52 9.40 -1.99
C SER A 2 7.35 8.94 -1.11
N ILE A 3 7.42 7.71 -0.58
CA ILE A 3 6.43 7.17 0.37
C ILE A 3 6.32 8.05 1.61
N ARG A 4 7.45 8.34 2.30
CA ARG A 4 7.43 9.21 3.50
C ARG A 4 6.83 10.58 3.22
N ALA A 5 7.20 11.18 2.09
CA ALA A 5 6.67 12.49 1.71
C ALA A 5 5.16 12.43 1.45
N GLY A 6 4.68 11.38 0.77
CA GLY A 6 3.26 11.16 0.52
C GLY A 6 2.45 10.92 1.79
N LEU A 7 2.94 10.08 2.71
CA LEU A 7 2.28 9.82 3.99
C LEU A 7 2.19 11.09 4.85
N ALA A 8 3.24 11.90 4.90
CA ALA A 8 3.24 13.16 5.65
C ALA A 8 2.28 14.22 5.07
N ALA A 9 1.96 14.14 3.79
CA ALA A 9 1.05 15.07 3.10
C ALA A 9 -0.42 14.57 3.06
N ALA A 10 -0.67 13.32 3.46
CA ALA A 10 -1.99 12.71 3.38
C ALA A 10 -2.97 13.33 4.40
N ALA A 11 -4.16 13.72 3.94
CA ALA A 11 -5.23 14.24 4.80
C ALA A 11 -6.21 13.15 5.30
N SER A 12 -6.09 11.94 4.77
CA SER A 12 -6.95 10.80 5.08
C SER A 12 -6.19 9.78 5.91
N ASP A 13 -6.87 9.12 6.85
CA ASP A 13 -6.32 8.01 7.64
C ASP A 13 -6.02 6.76 6.80
N ARG A 14 -6.47 6.72 5.54
CA ARG A 14 -6.20 5.65 4.58
C ARG A 14 -5.69 6.22 3.27
N VAL A 15 -4.65 5.61 2.73
CA VAL A 15 -4.06 5.96 1.44
C VAL A 15 -3.81 4.74 0.57
N PHE A 16 -3.87 4.94 -0.75
CA PHE A 16 -3.37 3.97 -1.70
C PHE A 16 -1.91 4.25 -2.02
N ILE A 17 -1.08 3.21 -1.91
CA ILE A 17 0.28 3.20 -2.45
C ILE A 17 0.22 2.52 -3.82
N ALA A 18 0.56 3.26 -4.87
CA ALA A 18 0.55 2.81 -6.26
C ALA A 18 1.86 3.17 -6.97
N LEU A 19 2.14 2.49 -8.08
CA LEU A 19 3.28 2.82 -8.94
C LEU A 19 2.81 3.72 -10.08
N GLY A 20 3.58 4.79 -10.35
CA GLY A 20 3.26 5.75 -11.40
C GLY A 20 3.36 5.18 -12.83
N ASP A 21 3.99 4.03 -13.00
CA ASP A 21 4.18 3.33 -14.28
C ASP A 21 3.14 2.21 -14.53
N GLN A 22 2.10 2.11 -13.69
CA GLN A 22 0.99 1.16 -13.84
C GLN A 22 -0.33 1.87 -14.19
N PRO A 23 -0.48 2.41 -15.42
CA PRO A 23 -1.66 3.20 -15.80
C PRO A 23 -2.94 2.37 -15.97
N ASP A 24 -2.83 1.07 -16.26
CA ASP A 24 -3.95 0.21 -16.64
C ASP A 24 -4.62 -0.50 -15.45
N ILE A 25 -4.50 0.05 -14.24
CA ILE A 25 -5.18 -0.48 -13.05
C ILE A 25 -6.69 -0.23 -13.18
N PRO A 26 -7.54 -1.27 -13.24
CA PRO A 26 -8.99 -1.07 -13.35
C PRO A 26 -9.54 -0.40 -12.09
N ALA A 27 -10.43 0.59 -12.25
CA ALA A 27 -11.06 1.31 -11.13
C ALA A 27 -11.76 0.35 -10.13
N GLY A 28 -12.36 -0.73 -10.64
CA GLY A 28 -13.01 -1.75 -9.80
C GLY A 28 -12.07 -2.42 -8.79
N ILE A 29 -10.76 -2.46 -9.04
CA ILE A 29 -9.77 -2.94 -8.07
C ILE A 29 -9.66 -1.96 -6.89
N VAL A 30 -9.52 -0.68 -7.18
CA VAL A 30 -9.44 0.37 -6.14
C VAL A 30 -10.71 0.40 -5.30
N GLU A 31 -11.88 0.33 -5.96
CA GLU A 31 -13.17 0.26 -5.27
C GLU A 31 -13.33 -0.97 -4.39
N ALA A 32 -12.88 -2.14 -4.87
CA ALA A 32 -12.93 -3.38 -4.09
C ALA A 32 -12.04 -3.26 -2.84
N LEU A 33 -10.80 -2.80 -2.98
CA LEU A 33 -9.88 -2.61 -1.87
C LEU A 33 -10.41 -1.61 -0.84
N ALA A 34 -11.03 -0.50 -1.29
CA ALA A 34 -11.57 0.55 -0.42
C ALA A 34 -12.70 0.06 0.51
N ARG A 35 -13.34 -1.08 0.21
CA ARG A 35 -14.40 -1.66 1.05
C ARG A 35 -13.87 -2.48 2.23
N HIS A 36 -12.58 -2.76 2.27
CA HIS A 36 -11.97 -3.53 3.35
C HIS A 36 -11.57 -2.63 4.52
N GLU A 37 -11.82 -3.12 5.73
CA GLU A 37 -11.48 -2.43 6.98
C GLU A 37 -10.13 -2.85 7.57
N ALA A 38 -9.45 -3.84 6.98
CA ALA A 38 -8.13 -4.25 7.44
C ALA A 38 -7.12 -3.08 7.38
N PRO A 39 -6.13 -3.02 8.29
CA PRO A 39 -5.12 -1.96 8.29
C PRO A 39 -4.28 -1.92 7.00
N VAL A 40 -4.07 -3.08 6.37
CA VAL A 40 -3.39 -3.22 5.09
C VAL A 40 -4.22 -4.14 4.21
N VAL A 41 -4.33 -3.80 2.93
CA VAL A 41 -5.03 -4.63 1.92
C VAL A 41 -4.22 -4.59 0.65
N VAL A 42 -3.72 -5.74 0.20
CA VAL A 42 -2.90 -5.85 -1.01
C VAL A 42 -3.56 -6.82 -1.99
N PRO A 43 -3.83 -6.41 -3.23
CA PRO A 43 -4.37 -7.33 -4.23
C PRO A 43 -3.33 -8.39 -4.60
N VAL A 44 -3.78 -9.63 -4.81
CA VAL A 44 -2.91 -10.73 -5.25
C VAL A 44 -3.28 -11.10 -6.67
N TYR A 45 -2.31 -10.99 -7.59
CA TYR A 45 -2.47 -11.41 -8.98
C TYR A 45 -1.57 -12.61 -9.27
N ARG A 46 -2.17 -13.73 -9.68
CA ARG A 46 -1.46 -15.01 -9.94
C ARG A 46 -0.56 -15.45 -8.79
N GLY A 47 -1.03 -15.27 -7.55
CA GLY A 47 -0.28 -15.62 -6.33
C GLY A 47 0.78 -14.61 -5.92
N VAL A 48 0.89 -13.48 -6.61
CA VAL A 48 1.88 -12.43 -6.32
C VAL A 48 1.17 -11.18 -5.76
N PRO A 49 1.52 -10.71 -4.55
CA PRO A 49 1.06 -9.41 -4.05
C PRO A 49 1.46 -8.29 -5.03
N SER A 50 0.51 -7.42 -5.34
CA SER A 50 0.62 -6.38 -6.37
C SER A 50 0.05 -5.05 -5.88
N ASN A 51 0.20 -4.01 -6.68
CA ASN A 51 -0.36 -2.70 -6.42
C ASN A 51 -1.78 -2.56 -7.01
N PRO A 52 -2.58 -1.59 -6.54
CA PRO A 52 -2.27 -0.67 -5.44
C PRO A 52 -2.54 -1.30 -4.08
N ALA A 53 -1.76 -0.94 -3.07
CA ALA A 53 -1.99 -1.36 -1.68
C ALA A 53 -2.74 -0.27 -0.92
N LEU A 54 -3.81 -0.63 -0.19
CA LEU A 54 -4.50 0.25 0.74
C LEU A 54 -3.84 0.14 2.12
N VAL A 55 -3.43 1.27 2.70
CA VAL A 55 -2.80 1.28 4.03
C VAL A 55 -3.44 2.32 4.95
N HIS A 56 -3.73 1.90 6.18
CA HIS A 56 -4.25 2.73 7.25
C HIS A 56 -3.13 3.38 8.06
N ARG A 57 -3.40 4.53 8.67
CA ARG A 57 -2.43 5.31 9.46
C ARG A 57 -1.73 4.54 10.57
N ALA A 58 -2.37 3.49 11.07
CA ALA A 58 -1.82 2.62 12.11
C ALA A 58 -0.49 1.96 11.72
N VAL A 59 -0.20 1.79 10.42
CA VAL A 59 1.06 1.18 9.94
C VAL A 59 2.03 2.19 9.31
N TRP A 60 1.70 3.49 9.33
CA TRP A 60 2.51 4.50 8.62
C TRP A 60 3.90 4.70 9.23
N ASP A 61 4.03 4.59 10.55
CA ASP A 61 5.33 4.72 11.22
C ASP A 61 6.28 3.59 10.78
N GLU A 62 5.74 2.36 10.67
CA GLU A 62 6.48 1.21 10.18
C GLU A 62 6.87 1.38 8.71
N LEU A 63 5.92 1.80 7.85
CA LEU A 63 6.20 2.12 6.45
C LEU A 63 7.22 3.25 6.28
N ALA A 64 7.22 4.24 7.18
CA ALA A 64 8.16 5.34 7.17
C ALA A 64 9.56 4.94 7.67
N SER A 65 9.66 3.86 8.45
CA SER A 65 10.93 3.30 8.91
C SER A 65 11.70 2.55 7.81
N ILE A 66 11.04 2.21 6.69
CA ILE A 66 11.65 1.51 5.57
C ILE A 66 12.82 2.33 4.99
N THR A 67 13.97 1.67 4.88
CA THR A 67 15.20 2.25 4.34
C THR A 67 15.66 1.54 3.07
N GLY A 68 16.45 2.25 2.25
CA GLY A 68 16.91 1.77 0.95
C GLY A 68 15.82 1.79 -0.12
N ASP A 69 16.04 1.04 -1.19
CA ASP A 69 15.14 0.97 -2.36
C ASP A 69 14.12 -0.18 -2.26
N ARG A 70 13.96 -0.73 -1.05
CA ARG A 70 12.90 -1.70 -0.75
C ARG A 70 11.62 -0.90 -0.56
N GLY A 71 10.85 -0.63 -1.61
CA GLY A 71 9.53 0.00 -1.48
C GLY A 71 8.57 -0.79 -0.58
N ALA A 72 7.32 -0.35 -0.46
CA ALA A 72 6.30 -0.97 0.42
C ALA A 72 6.12 -2.50 0.20
N ALA A 73 6.36 -2.99 -1.02
CA ALA A 73 6.32 -4.41 -1.36
C ALA A 73 7.27 -5.30 -0.55
N GLY A 74 8.42 -4.76 -0.10
CA GLY A 74 9.32 -5.48 0.79
C GLY A 74 8.69 -5.69 2.16
N TRP A 75 8.13 -4.62 2.72
CA TRP A 75 7.51 -4.60 4.03
C TRP A 75 6.26 -5.48 4.09
N PHE A 76 5.42 -5.50 3.04
CA PHE A 76 4.25 -6.41 2.98
C PHE A 76 4.63 -7.89 3.02
N ARG A 77 5.79 -8.27 2.44
CA ARG A 77 6.29 -9.65 2.51
C ARG A 77 6.81 -10.02 3.89
N GLU A 78 7.29 -9.04 4.66
CA GLU A 78 7.78 -9.22 6.02
C GLU A 78 6.63 -9.27 7.05
N HIS A 79 5.43 -8.80 6.69
CA HIS A 79 4.23 -8.75 7.55
C HIS A 79 3.02 -9.46 6.90
N PRO A 80 3.11 -10.77 6.58
CA PRO A 80 2.02 -11.51 5.92
C PRO A 80 0.75 -11.62 6.77
N GLU A 81 0.82 -11.39 8.08
CA GLU A 81 -0.32 -11.37 9.00
C GLU A 81 -1.18 -10.11 8.89
N LEU A 82 -0.62 -9.05 8.30
CA LEU A 82 -1.32 -7.77 8.10
C LEU A 82 -1.99 -7.68 6.73
N VAL A 83 -1.66 -8.59 5.79
CA VAL A 83 -1.97 -8.53 4.35
C VAL A 83 -3.04 -9.53 3.93
#